data_AF-A0A4Z2BY44-F1
#
_entry.id   AF-A0A4Z2BY44-F1
#
_cell.length_a   1.000
_cell.length_b   1.000
_cell.length_c   1.000
_cell.angle_alpha   90.00
_cell.angle_beta   90.00
_cell.angle_gamma   90.00
#
_symmetry.space_group_name_H-M   'P 1'
#
loop_
_entity.id
_entity.type
_entity.pdbx_description
1 polymer ?
#
loop_
_entity_poly.entity_id
_entity_poly.type
_entity_poly.pdbx_seq_one_letter_code
_entity_poly.pdbx_strand_id
1 'polypeptide(L)'
;MSDPAAQALQPRLLQAQTGGSAGSSTGNTGSGSGNSDPARPGLSQQQRASQKKAQVRAFPRAKKLEKLGVFSACKAIDTCKCNGWKNPNPPSAPRMDLQQQAASLSESCRSCEHSLADHVSHLENVSEDEINRLLGMVVDVENLFMSVHKEEDTDTKQVYFYLFKLLRKSILQMSQPVVEGSLGSPPFEKPNIEQGVLNFVQYKFSHLAPKERQTMFELSKMFLLCLNYWKLETPTQYRQRTQKDDGTALQSGLHQVWLCYCHVPQSNDSLPRYETTQVFGRSLLKSIFIVTRRQLLEKFRVEKDKLLPEKRTLILTHFPKFLSMLEEEIYGENSPIWEADFTVPASDGTQLGHQTVISPAAVSGSPALPKGLSGVSAVGNVESGGAEPHTGEKRKISEALTLEDCQANPCDGRHPDGAG
;
A
#
# COMPACT_ATOMS: atom_id res chain seq x y z
N MET A 1 -29.57 37.92 -41.54
CA MET A 1 -30.59 37.19 -40.77
C MET A 1 -30.27 35.71 -40.90
N SER A 2 -30.25 34.89 -39.86
CA SER A 2 -29.44 34.88 -38.63
C SER A 2 -29.58 33.45 -38.09
N ASP A 3 -28.47 32.84 -37.71
CA ASP A 3 -28.30 31.65 -36.86
C ASP A 3 -26.83 31.70 -36.36
N PRO A 4 -26.35 31.02 -35.28
CA PRO A 4 -27.01 30.05 -34.38
C PRO A 4 -26.55 30.12 -32.87
N ALA A 5 -26.95 29.09 -32.10
CA ALA A 5 -26.25 28.43 -30.96
C ALA A 5 -26.08 29.13 -29.58
N ALA A 6 -26.66 28.50 -28.55
CA ALA A 6 -26.45 28.81 -27.13
C ALA A 6 -25.48 27.79 -26.48
N GLN A 7 -24.32 28.26 -26.02
CA GLN A 7 -23.35 27.54 -25.20
C GLN A 7 -23.40 28.01 -23.73
N ALA A 8 -23.08 27.07 -22.84
CA ALA A 8 -23.08 27.18 -21.40
C ALA A 8 -22.06 28.21 -20.86
N LEU A 9 -22.49 28.96 -19.84
CA LEU A 9 -21.70 29.98 -19.13
C LEU A 9 -20.86 29.36 -17.99
N GLN A 10 -19.54 29.52 -18.10
CA GLN A 10 -18.59 29.48 -16.97
C GLN A 10 -18.41 30.91 -16.41
N PRO A 11 -18.23 31.12 -15.09
CA PRO A 11 -17.86 32.45 -14.57
C PRO A 11 -16.35 32.69 -14.73
N ARG A 12 -16.01 33.68 -15.58
CA ARG A 12 -14.68 34.25 -15.80
C ARG A 12 -14.46 35.37 -14.77
N LEU A 13 -13.43 35.27 -13.91
CA LEU A 13 -13.04 36.35 -13.01
C LEU A 13 -12.28 37.44 -13.77
N LEU A 14 -12.70 38.69 -13.57
CA LEU A 14 -12.24 39.91 -14.22
C LEU A 14 -10.86 40.35 -13.73
N GLN A 15 -10.01 40.69 -14.69
CA GLN A 15 -8.70 41.32 -14.53
C GLN A 15 -8.89 42.84 -14.58
N ALA A 16 -8.46 43.56 -13.54
CA ALA A 16 -8.40 45.02 -13.54
C ALA A 16 -6.95 45.48 -13.74
N GLN A 17 -6.70 46.19 -14.83
CA GLN A 17 -5.47 46.96 -15.07
C GLN A 17 -5.69 48.41 -14.65
N THR A 18 -4.72 48.99 -13.95
CA THR A 18 -4.43 50.43 -13.97
C THR A 18 -2.91 50.59 -14.02
N GLY A 19 -2.40 51.28 -15.04
CA GLY A 19 -0.98 51.49 -15.28
C GLY A 19 -0.38 52.71 -14.56
N GLY A 20 0.95 52.82 -14.59
CA GLY A 20 1.67 54.10 -14.40
C GLY A 20 2.97 54.07 -13.59
N SER A 21 4.09 53.80 -14.28
CA SER A 21 5.43 54.43 -14.19
C SER A 21 6.32 54.40 -12.93
N ALA A 22 7.51 53.79 -13.15
CA ALA A 22 8.90 54.20 -12.86
C ALA A 22 9.35 54.66 -11.44
N GLY A 23 10.40 54.01 -10.92
CA GLY A 23 11.24 54.53 -9.82
C GLY A 23 12.23 53.49 -9.28
N SER A 24 13.49 53.89 -9.12
CA SER A 24 14.68 53.07 -8.88
C SER A 24 14.97 52.77 -7.39
N SER A 25 15.91 51.82 -7.18
CA SER A 25 16.86 51.68 -6.05
C SER A 25 16.49 50.94 -4.75
N THR A 26 17.25 49.85 -4.53
CA THR A 26 17.91 49.34 -3.30
C THR A 26 17.40 49.73 -1.90
N GLY A 27 17.19 48.73 -1.04
CA GLY A 27 17.11 48.91 0.41
C GLY A 27 16.77 47.63 1.18
N ASN A 28 17.73 47.14 1.96
CA ASN A 28 17.76 45.88 2.70
C ASN A 28 16.86 45.88 3.96
N THR A 29 16.39 44.69 4.38
CA THR A 29 16.18 44.15 5.77
C THR A 29 14.85 43.43 5.98
N GLY A 30 14.95 42.22 6.55
CA GLY A 30 13.91 41.19 6.46
C GLY A 30 13.10 40.90 7.72
N SER A 31 12.27 39.86 7.59
CA SER A 31 11.87 39.00 8.70
C SER A 31 11.53 37.62 8.11
N GLY A 32 12.25 36.60 8.57
CA GLY A 32 12.13 35.23 8.08
C GLY A 32 10.82 34.59 8.53
N SER A 33 10.06 34.08 7.56
CA SER A 33 8.97 33.13 7.81
C SER A 33 9.50 31.72 7.55
N GLY A 34 9.38 30.87 8.56
CA GLY A 34 10.06 29.59 8.71
C GLY A 34 10.00 28.68 7.48
N ASN A 35 11.18 28.46 6.90
CA ASN A 35 11.47 27.31 6.06
C ASN A 35 11.18 26.04 6.86
N SER A 36 10.30 25.20 6.33
CA SER A 36 10.23 23.80 6.75
C SER A 36 11.39 23.06 6.08
N ASP A 37 12.52 22.98 6.77
CA ASP A 37 13.68 22.17 6.39
C ASP A 37 13.30 20.69 6.20
N PRO A 38 13.77 20.01 5.13
CA PRO A 38 13.54 18.58 4.91
C PRO A 38 14.61 17.68 5.57
N ALA A 39 15.17 18.08 6.71
CA ALA A 39 16.29 17.37 7.36
C ALA A 39 15.99 16.82 8.77
N ARG A 40 14.71 16.73 9.18
CA ARG A 40 14.29 15.96 10.35
C ARG A 40 13.82 14.57 9.87
N PRO A 41 13.99 13.46 10.61
CA PRO A 41 13.32 12.20 10.28
C PRO A 41 11.81 12.45 10.36
N GLY A 42 11.22 12.88 9.24
CA GLY A 42 9.80 13.17 9.14
C GLY A 42 9.06 11.86 9.21
N LEU A 43 8.04 11.80 10.07
CA LEU A 43 7.13 10.66 10.13
C LEU A 43 6.67 10.27 8.72
N SER A 44 6.69 8.98 8.41
CA SER A 44 6.17 8.47 7.14
C SER A 44 4.70 8.88 6.97
N GLN A 45 4.20 8.92 5.73
CA GLN A 45 2.81 9.29 5.47
C GLN A 45 1.83 8.41 6.25
N GLN A 46 2.14 7.12 6.37
CA GLN A 46 1.41 6.16 7.20
C GLN A 46 1.43 6.54 8.69
N GLN A 47 2.59 6.87 9.26
CA GLN A 47 2.69 7.29 10.66
C GLN A 47 1.88 8.57 10.95
N ARG A 48 1.94 9.56 10.05
CA ARG A 48 1.13 10.79 10.17
C ARG A 48 -0.37 10.49 10.12
N ALA A 49 -0.81 9.64 9.20
CA ALA A 49 -2.21 9.23 9.09
C ALA A 49 -2.68 8.52 10.37
N SER A 50 -1.89 7.58 10.89
CA SER A 50 -2.20 6.85 12.13
C SER A 50 -2.30 7.76 13.35
N GLN A 51 -1.36 8.70 13.53
CA GLN A 51 -1.40 9.65 14.64
C GLN A 51 -2.64 10.55 14.57
N LYS A 52 -2.98 11.06 13.37
CA LYS A 52 -4.17 11.88 13.18
C LYS A 52 -5.46 11.08 13.45
N LYS A 53 -5.51 9.80 13.05
CA LYS A 53 -6.62 8.90 13.39
C LYS A 53 -6.75 8.70 14.90
N ALA A 54 -5.66 8.46 15.61
CA ALA A 54 -5.67 8.33 17.06
C ALA A 54 -6.19 9.61 17.73
N GLN A 55 -5.74 10.79 17.26
CA GLN A 55 -6.19 12.07 17.76
C GLN A 55 -7.71 12.28 17.58
N VAL A 56 -8.25 12.04 16.38
CA VAL A 56 -9.69 12.24 16.14
C VAL A 56 -10.58 11.25 16.89
N ARG A 57 -10.09 10.02 17.11
CA ARG A 57 -10.78 8.98 17.89
C ARG A 57 -10.82 9.30 19.39
N ALA A 58 -9.87 10.11 19.89
CA ALA A 58 -9.82 10.56 21.27
C ALA A 58 -10.75 11.75 21.59
N PHE A 59 -11.41 12.34 20.59
CA PHE A 59 -12.31 13.46 20.83
C PHE A 59 -13.57 13.08 21.63
N PRO A 60 -14.20 14.02 22.35
CA PRO A 60 -15.54 13.82 22.90
C PRO A 60 -16.56 13.53 21.79
N ARG A 61 -17.59 12.72 22.08
CA ARG A 61 -18.61 12.28 21.10
C ARG A 61 -19.23 13.44 20.32
N ALA A 62 -19.54 14.57 20.98
CA ALA A 62 -20.07 15.76 20.32
C ALA A 62 -19.17 16.26 19.17
N LYS A 63 -17.85 16.30 19.39
CA LYS A 63 -16.88 16.73 18.37
C LYS A 63 -16.69 15.68 17.27
N LYS A 64 -16.81 14.39 17.60
CA LYS A 64 -16.86 13.30 16.62
C LYS A 64 -18.05 13.46 15.68
N LEU A 65 -19.24 13.73 16.22
CA LEU A 65 -20.47 13.94 15.46
C LEU A 65 -20.38 15.19 14.57
N GLU A 66 -19.85 16.31 15.07
CA GLU A 66 -19.59 17.51 14.24
C GLU A 66 -18.76 17.17 13.00
N LYS A 67 -17.66 16.40 13.17
CA LYS A 67 -16.81 15.98 12.06
C LYS A 67 -17.53 15.08 11.07
N LEU A 68 -18.31 14.12 11.55
CA LEU A 68 -19.09 13.20 10.69
C LEU A 68 -20.25 13.91 9.99
N GLY A 69 -20.85 14.93 10.61
CA GLY A 69 -21.91 15.73 10.04
C GLY A 69 -21.53 16.35 8.70
N VAL A 70 -20.26 16.73 8.50
CA VAL A 70 -19.72 17.28 7.24
C VAL A 70 -19.86 16.30 6.06
N PHE A 71 -19.97 15.00 6.34
CA PHE A 71 -20.07 13.93 5.35
C PHE A 71 -21.40 13.17 5.40
N SER A 72 -22.36 13.63 6.21
CA SER A 72 -23.64 12.96 6.46
C SER A 72 -24.80 13.63 5.73
N ALA A 73 -25.78 12.83 5.30
CA ALA A 73 -27.00 13.36 4.68
C ALA A 73 -27.94 13.97 5.72
N CYS A 74 -28.58 15.08 5.36
CA CYS A 74 -29.63 15.69 6.17
C CYS A 74 -30.91 14.85 6.12
N LYS A 75 -31.50 14.57 7.29
CA LYS A 75 -32.75 13.79 7.44
C LYS A 75 -33.91 14.62 8.01
N ALA A 76 -33.83 15.96 7.95
CA ALA A 76 -34.87 16.84 8.50
C ALA A 76 -36.22 16.67 7.79
N ILE A 77 -36.18 16.61 6.45
CA ILE A 77 -37.34 16.42 5.57
C ILE A 77 -36.92 15.56 4.37
N ASP A 78 -37.84 14.75 3.86
CA ASP A 78 -37.59 13.81 2.76
C ASP A 78 -37.19 14.48 1.43
N THR A 79 -37.48 15.78 1.28
CA THR A 79 -37.13 16.56 0.09
C THR A 79 -35.73 17.18 0.15
N CYS A 80 -35.06 17.16 1.31
CA CYS A 80 -33.73 17.74 1.47
C CYS A 80 -32.66 16.86 0.80
N LYS A 81 -31.83 17.46 -0.07
CA LYS A 81 -30.74 16.77 -0.78
C LYS A 81 -29.35 17.12 -0.24
N CYS A 82 -29.28 17.65 0.98
CA CYS A 82 -28.01 18.04 1.59
C CYS A 82 -27.21 16.80 2.00
N ASN A 83 -25.96 16.69 1.54
CA ASN A 83 -25.05 15.56 1.77
C ASN A 83 -23.90 15.89 2.72
N GLY A 84 -24.06 16.93 3.54
CA GLY A 84 -23.03 17.32 4.50
C GLY A 84 -23.32 18.67 5.14
N TRP A 85 -23.31 18.69 6.47
CA TRP A 85 -23.43 19.91 7.26
C TRP A 85 -22.27 20.86 6.96
N LYS A 86 -22.59 22.15 6.79
CA LYS A 86 -21.63 23.22 6.57
C LYS A 86 -21.72 24.22 7.72
N ASN A 87 -20.62 24.31 8.48
CA ASN A 87 -20.53 25.23 9.62
C ASN A 87 -20.82 26.67 9.17
N PRO A 88 -21.84 27.35 9.74
CA PRO A 88 -22.15 28.74 9.42
C PRO A 88 -21.07 29.71 9.90
N ASN A 89 -20.32 29.34 10.95
CA ASN A 89 -19.23 30.10 11.55
C ASN A 89 -17.90 29.38 11.29
N PRO A 90 -17.36 29.41 10.06
CA PRO A 90 -16.10 28.74 9.77
C PRO A 90 -14.98 29.36 10.61
N PRO A 91 -14.09 28.56 11.20
CA PRO A 91 -12.94 29.10 11.92
C PRO A 91 -12.09 29.93 10.96
N SER A 92 -11.77 31.15 11.37
CA SER A 92 -11.00 32.14 10.60
C SER A 92 -9.55 31.73 10.34
N ALA A 93 -9.08 30.62 10.94
CA ALA A 93 -7.79 29.99 10.67
C ALA A 93 -7.85 28.47 10.91
N PRO A 94 -7.06 27.64 10.19
CA PRO A 94 -6.93 26.22 10.45
C PRO A 94 -6.08 26.00 11.71
N ARG A 95 -6.67 26.17 12.90
CA ARG A 95 -6.02 25.78 14.16
C ARG A 95 -6.40 24.35 14.50
N MET A 96 -5.39 23.47 14.62
CA MET A 96 -5.55 22.11 15.13
C MET A 96 -5.48 22.12 16.66
N ASP A 97 -6.38 22.85 17.31
CA ASP A 97 -6.41 22.91 18.77
C ASP A 97 -7.41 21.88 19.31
N LEU A 98 -6.95 21.02 20.22
CA LEU A 98 -7.77 20.00 20.90
C LEU A 98 -8.90 20.64 21.74
N GLN A 99 -8.78 21.94 21.99
CA GLN A 99 -9.64 22.76 22.83
C GLN A 99 -10.75 23.50 22.07
N GLN A 100 -10.86 23.28 20.75
CA GLN A 100 -11.91 23.91 19.97
C GLN A 100 -13.27 23.33 20.37
N GLN A 101 -14.12 24.19 20.95
CA GLN A 101 -15.46 23.86 21.40
C GLN A 101 -16.24 23.18 20.26
N ALA A 102 -16.97 22.11 20.57
CA ALA A 102 -17.80 21.43 19.58
C ALA A 102 -18.96 22.34 19.18
N ALA A 103 -19.33 22.33 17.89
CA ALA A 103 -20.52 23.01 17.41
C ALA A 103 -21.76 22.48 18.14
N SER A 104 -22.71 23.36 18.45
CA SER A 104 -23.97 22.93 19.05
C SER A 104 -24.78 22.13 18.02
N LEU A 105 -25.49 21.10 18.47
CA LEU A 105 -26.39 20.32 17.63
C LEU A 105 -27.52 21.17 17.01
N SER A 106 -27.83 22.32 17.61
CA SER A 106 -28.83 23.28 17.14
C SER A 106 -28.31 24.21 16.04
N GLU A 107 -27.02 24.18 15.68
CA GLU A 107 -26.48 25.07 14.65
C GLU A 107 -27.00 24.69 13.25
N SER A 108 -27.57 25.68 12.56
CA SER A 108 -28.12 25.52 11.21
C SER A 108 -27.03 25.40 10.15
N CYS A 109 -27.21 24.42 9.25
CA CYS A 109 -26.35 24.20 8.10
C CYS A 109 -26.43 25.37 7.12
N ARG A 110 -25.29 25.91 6.69
CA ARG A 110 -25.25 26.98 5.68
C ARG A 110 -25.89 26.61 4.33
N SER A 111 -26.00 25.32 4.01
CA SER A 111 -26.50 24.86 2.70
C SER A 111 -27.98 24.50 2.66
N CYS A 112 -28.57 24.06 3.77
CA CYS A 112 -29.97 23.62 3.82
C CYS A 112 -30.75 24.19 5.01
N GLU A 113 -30.11 25.00 5.85
CA GLU A 113 -30.69 25.68 7.02
C GLU A 113 -31.22 24.77 8.13
N HIS A 114 -31.23 23.45 7.93
CA HIS A 114 -31.52 22.45 8.96
C HIS A 114 -30.38 22.27 9.96
N SER A 115 -30.71 21.78 11.15
CA SER A 115 -29.77 21.67 12.27
C SER A 115 -28.68 20.61 12.03
N LEU A 116 -27.56 20.71 12.76
CA LEU A 116 -26.56 19.63 12.79
C LEU A 116 -27.20 18.32 13.29
N ALA A 117 -28.12 18.38 14.25
CA ALA A 117 -28.85 17.21 14.74
C ALA A 117 -29.51 16.42 13.60
N ASP A 118 -30.12 17.10 12.63
CA ASP A 118 -30.76 16.47 11.47
C ASP A 118 -29.78 15.72 10.55
N HIS A 119 -28.50 16.09 10.58
CA HIS A 119 -27.45 15.43 9.80
C HIS A 119 -26.85 14.23 10.54
N VAL A 120 -26.86 14.23 11.88
CA VAL A 120 -26.19 13.21 12.70
C VAL A 120 -27.15 12.35 13.54
N SER A 121 -28.46 12.55 13.40
CA SER A 121 -29.50 11.79 14.12
C SER A 121 -29.32 10.28 14.00
N HIS A 122 -28.95 9.81 12.81
CA HIS A 122 -28.68 8.40 12.52
C HIS A 122 -27.43 7.83 13.22
N LEU A 123 -26.59 8.68 13.81
CA LEU A 123 -25.38 8.31 14.55
C LEU A 123 -25.59 8.31 16.07
N GLU A 124 -26.74 8.79 16.57
CA GLU A 124 -26.99 8.96 18.01
C GLU A 124 -26.79 7.66 18.80
N ASN A 125 -27.31 6.54 18.29
CA ASN A 125 -27.28 5.23 18.93
C ASN A 125 -26.23 4.27 18.35
N VAL A 126 -25.30 4.78 17.53
CA VAL A 126 -24.23 3.99 16.92
C VAL A 126 -23.08 3.79 17.90
N SER A 127 -22.50 2.58 17.92
CA SER A 127 -21.39 2.23 18.81
C SER A 127 -20.16 3.12 18.60
N GLU A 128 -19.37 3.32 19.66
CA GLU A 128 -18.14 4.11 19.57
C GLU A 128 -17.14 3.54 18.55
N ASP A 129 -17.07 2.21 18.39
CA ASP A 129 -16.20 1.57 17.39
C ASP A 129 -16.60 1.93 15.96
N GLU A 130 -17.90 1.97 15.68
CA GLU A 130 -18.40 2.35 14.35
C GLU A 130 -18.20 3.86 14.08
N ILE A 131 -18.40 4.71 15.10
CA ILE A 131 -18.02 6.13 15.01
C ILE A 131 -16.52 6.29 14.73
N ASN A 132 -15.67 5.52 15.42
CA ASN A 132 -14.21 5.54 15.24
C ASN A 132 -13.78 5.00 13.88
N ARG A 133 -14.53 4.04 13.30
CA ARG A 133 -14.35 3.55 11.93
C ARG A 133 -14.63 4.67 10.92
N LEU A 134 -15.79 5.32 11.02
CA LEU A 134 -16.17 6.42 10.13
C LEU A 134 -15.21 7.62 10.24
N LEU A 135 -14.73 7.95 11.44
CA LEU A 135 -13.70 8.98 11.63
C LEU A 135 -12.37 8.59 10.99
N GLY A 136 -12.01 7.32 10.99
CA GLY A 136 -10.86 6.80 10.24
C GLY A 136 -10.98 7.13 8.75
N MET A 137 -12.16 6.90 8.18
CA MET A 137 -12.46 7.22 6.79
C MET A 137 -12.41 8.72 6.50
N VAL A 138 -12.88 9.56 7.44
CA VAL A 138 -12.78 11.03 7.30
C VAL A 138 -11.32 11.47 7.18
N VAL A 139 -10.43 10.96 8.04
CA VAL A 139 -9.00 11.26 7.94
C VAL A 139 -8.42 10.78 6.61
N ASP A 140 -8.86 9.61 6.13
CA ASP A 140 -8.42 9.07 4.85
C ASP A 140 -8.90 9.90 3.65
N VAL A 141 -10.12 10.44 3.70
CA VAL A 141 -10.65 11.38 2.71
C VAL A 141 -9.82 12.67 2.69
N GLU A 142 -9.46 13.22 3.85
CA GLU A 142 -8.60 14.40 3.95
C GLU A 142 -7.20 14.13 3.38
N ASN A 143 -6.63 12.95 3.66
CA ASN A 143 -5.34 12.53 3.12
C ASN A 143 -5.38 12.40 1.59
N LEU A 144 -6.39 11.73 1.05
CA LEU A 144 -6.58 11.58 -0.40
C LEU A 144 -6.84 12.92 -1.09
N PHE A 145 -7.60 13.81 -0.45
CA PHE A 145 -7.81 15.16 -0.97
C PHE A 145 -6.48 15.89 -1.16
N MET A 146 -5.57 15.80 -0.18
CA MET A 146 -4.23 16.37 -0.30
C MET A 146 -3.41 15.68 -1.40
N SER A 147 -3.48 14.35 -1.51
CA SER A 147 -2.81 13.60 -2.58
C SER A 147 -3.29 14.04 -3.97
N VAL A 148 -4.60 14.21 -4.19
CA VAL A 148 -5.16 14.68 -5.47
C VAL A 148 -4.64 16.06 -5.88
N HIS A 149 -4.42 16.96 -4.91
CA HIS A 149 -3.92 18.31 -5.19
C HIS A 149 -2.42 18.35 -5.46
N LYS A 150 -1.66 17.43 -4.86
CA LYS A 150 -0.21 17.33 -5.03
C LYS A 150 0.21 16.48 -6.23
N GLU A 151 -0.65 15.56 -6.68
CA GLU A 151 -0.32 14.65 -7.75
C GLU A 151 -0.33 15.35 -9.12
N GLU A 152 0.76 15.18 -9.85
CA GLU A 152 0.99 15.76 -11.17
C GLU A 152 0.60 14.78 -12.28
N ASP A 153 0.85 13.48 -12.08
CA ASP A 153 0.51 12.45 -13.05
C ASP A 153 -1.01 12.27 -13.15
N THR A 154 -1.55 12.51 -14.35
CA THR A 154 -2.99 12.54 -14.59
C THR A 154 -3.66 11.20 -14.30
N ASP A 155 -3.00 10.09 -14.65
CA ASP A 155 -3.54 8.74 -14.46
C ASP A 155 -3.61 8.41 -12.97
N THR A 156 -2.54 8.69 -12.22
CA THR A 156 -2.47 8.51 -10.76
C THR A 156 -3.50 9.39 -10.03
N LYS A 157 -3.63 10.65 -10.45
CA LYS A 157 -4.59 11.60 -9.89
C LYS A 157 -6.04 11.13 -10.05
N GLN A 158 -6.39 10.52 -11.18
CA GLN A 158 -7.72 9.95 -11.40
C GLN A 158 -8.01 8.81 -10.41
N VAL A 159 -7.03 7.97 -10.11
CA VAL A 159 -7.18 6.89 -9.12
C VAL A 159 -7.39 7.46 -7.72
N TYR A 160 -6.60 8.44 -7.29
CA TYR A 160 -6.83 9.10 -5.99
C TYR A 160 -8.20 9.77 -5.91
N PHE A 161 -8.65 10.42 -6.98
CA PHE A 161 -9.97 11.05 -7.02
C PHE A 161 -11.10 10.01 -6.97
N TYR A 162 -10.93 8.86 -7.62
CA TYR A 162 -11.85 7.73 -7.49
C TYR A 162 -11.93 7.24 -6.03
N LEU A 163 -10.80 6.97 -5.38
CA LEU A 163 -10.77 6.51 -3.99
C LEU A 163 -11.34 7.56 -3.02
N PHE A 164 -11.07 8.84 -3.27
CA PHE A 164 -11.68 9.95 -2.54
C PHE A 164 -13.21 9.91 -2.61
N LYS A 165 -13.78 9.74 -3.81
CA LYS A 165 -15.23 9.62 -4.01
C LYS A 165 -15.78 8.35 -3.35
N LEU A 166 -15.08 7.23 -3.45
CA LEU A 166 -15.47 5.95 -2.85
C LEU A 166 -15.60 6.07 -1.33
N LEU A 167 -14.58 6.59 -0.66
CA LEU A 167 -14.61 6.77 0.80
C LEU A 167 -15.70 7.77 1.21
N ARG A 168 -15.84 8.90 0.49
CA ARG A 168 -16.89 9.88 0.78
C ARG A 168 -18.29 9.26 0.66
N LYS A 169 -18.55 8.46 -0.38
CA LYS A 169 -19.80 7.73 -0.55
C LYS A 169 -20.01 6.71 0.58
N SER A 170 -18.95 6.01 0.96
CA SER A 170 -19.00 4.99 2.01
C SER A 170 -19.30 5.59 3.39
N ILE A 171 -18.77 6.79 3.70
CA ILE A 171 -19.14 7.53 4.93
C ILE A 171 -20.63 7.93 4.87
N LEU A 172 -21.06 8.52 3.75
CA LEU A 172 -22.44 8.97 3.55
C LEU A 172 -23.47 7.82 3.71
N GLN A 173 -23.08 6.61 3.31
CA GLN A 173 -23.91 5.40 3.36
C GLN A 173 -23.62 4.53 4.59
N MET A 174 -22.67 4.91 5.44
CA MET A 174 -22.13 4.10 6.54
C MET A 174 -21.70 2.68 6.12
N SER A 175 -21.19 2.51 4.91
CA SER A 175 -20.77 1.20 4.36
C SER A 175 -19.26 0.99 4.45
N GLN A 176 -18.81 -0.24 4.15
CA GLN A 176 -17.40 -0.52 3.93
C GLN A 176 -17.01 -0.15 2.49
N PRO A 177 -15.84 0.46 2.28
CA PRO A 177 -15.40 0.82 0.94
C PRO A 177 -14.95 -0.42 0.18
N VAL A 178 -15.60 -0.70 -0.94
CA VAL A 178 -15.24 -1.77 -1.87
C VAL A 178 -14.84 -1.13 -3.19
N VAL A 179 -13.66 -1.48 -3.70
CA VAL A 179 -13.21 -1.03 -5.01
C VAL A 179 -14.03 -1.78 -6.08
N GLU A 180 -15.04 -1.10 -6.60
CA GLU A 180 -15.93 -1.61 -7.66
C GLU A 180 -15.35 -1.25 -9.05
N GLY A 181 -15.37 -2.19 -10.00
CA GLY A 181 -15.09 -1.90 -11.42
C GLY A 181 -14.47 -3.04 -12.23
N SER A 182 -14.13 -2.73 -13.49
CA SER A 182 -13.50 -3.62 -14.48
C SER A 182 -12.05 -4.03 -14.15
N LEU A 183 -11.53 -3.62 -12.98
CA LEU A 183 -10.16 -3.84 -12.54
C LEU A 183 -9.92 -5.25 -12.00
N GLY A 184 -10.99 -6.03 -11.81
CA GLY A 184 -10.92 -7.33 -11.13
C GLY A 184 -10.68 -7.18 -9.62
N SER A 185 -10.64 -8.33 -8.94
CA SER A 185 -10.35 -8.44 -7.51
C SER A 185 -9.11 -9.31 -7.29
N PRO A 186 -8.28 -9.02 -6.28
CA PRO A 186 -7.12 -9.85 -5.98
C PRO A 186 -7.53 -11.29 -5.61
N PRO A 187 -6.67 -12.30 -5.85
CA PRO A 187 -5.35 -12.22 -6.50
C PRO A 187 -5.44 -12.10 -8.02
N PHE A 188 -4.49 -11.40 -8.64
CA PHE A 188 -4.47 -11.12 -10.09
C PHE A 188 -3.67 -12.15 -10.90
N GLU A 189 -2.71 -12.84 -10.28
CA GLU A 189 -1.87 -13.83 -10.96
C GLU A 189 -1.40 -14.89 -9.96
N LYS A 190 -1.26 -16.14 -10.44
CA LYS A 190 -0.69 -17.25 -9.70
C LYS A 190 0.32 -18.01 -10.57
N PRO A 191 1.45 -18.48 -10.02
CA PRO A 191 1.93 -18.19 -8.67
C PRO A 191 2.25 -16.70 -8.48
N ASN A 192 2.12 -16.23 -7.25
CA ASN A 192 2.42 -14.84 -6.91
C ASN A 192 3.94 -14.62 -6.79
N ILE A 193 4.36 -13.35 -6.70
CA ILE A 193 5.79 -12.98 -6.61
C ILE A 193 6.46 -13.63 -5.40
N GLU A 194 5.80 -13.64 -4.24
CA GLU A 194 6.33 -14.28 -3.04
C GLU A 194 6.65 -15.75 -3.28
N GLN A 195 5.69 -16.50 -3.84
CA GLN A 195 5.89 -17.92 -4.14
C GLN A 195 6.97 -18.13 -5.20
N GLY A 196 7.00 -17.34 -6.27
CA GLY A 196 8.05 -17.43 -7.29
C GLY A 196 9.44 -17.16 -6.73
N VAL A 197 9.57 -16.18 -5.82
CA VAL A 197 10.84 -15.87 -5.13
C VAL A 197 11.24 -16.99 -4.15
N LEU A 198 10.28 -17.63 -3.46
CA LEU A 198 10.56 -18.79 -2.62
C LEU A 198 11.02 -19.99 -3.45
N ASN A 199 10.35 -20.26 -4.57
CA ASN A 199 10.73 -21.29 -5.52
C ASN A 199 12.13 -21.04 -6.08
N PHE A 200 12.46 -19.78 -6.40
CA PHE A 200 13.80 -19.37 -6.83
C PHE A 200 14.88 -19.73 -5.80
N VAL A 201 14.65 -19.43 -4.52
CA VAL A 201 15.64 -19.73 -3.47
C VAL A 201 15.87 -21.24 -3.38
N GLN A 202 14.81 -22.04 -3.44
CA GLN A 202 14.92 -23.49 -3.43
C GLN A 202 15.61 -24.03 -4.68
N TYR A 203 15.26 -23.51 -5.85
CA TYR A 203 15.80 -23.94 -7.14
C TYR A 203 17.30 -23.65 -7.26
N LYS A 204 17.73 -22.42 -6.94
CA LYS A 204 19.12 -21.99 -7.15
C LYS A 204 20.05 -22.26 -5.98
N PHE A 205 19.56 -22.39 -4.74
CA PHE A 205 20.43 -22.40 -3.55
C PHE A 205 20.24 -23.61 -2.62
N SER A 206 19.44 -24.61 -3.00
CA SER A 206 19.26 -25.84 -2.22
C SER A 206 20.55 -26.64 -2.01
N HIS A 207 21.54 -26.51 -2.89
CA HIS A 207 22.84 -27.18 -2.79
C HIS A 207 23.81 -26.50 -1.82
N LEU A 208 23.54 -25.25 -1.40
CA LEU A 208 24.42 -24.51 -0.49
C LEU A 208 24.38 -25.04 0.94
N ALA A 209 25.42 -24.75 1.72
CA ALA A 209 25.46 -25.08 3.13
C ALA A 209 24.29 -24.39 3.89
N PRO A 210 23.79 -24.95 5.01
CA PRO A 210 22.61 -24.41 5.70
C PRO A 210 22.71 -22.93 6.06
N LYS A 211 23.90 -22.46 6.47
CA LYS A 211 24.15 -21.07 6.81
C LYS A 211 24.01 -20.14 5.60
N GLU A 212 24.60 -20.50 4.46
CA GLU A 212 24.55 -19.71 3.23
C GLU A 212 23.14 -19.71 2.61
N ARG A 213 22.44 -20.84 2.71
CA ARG A 213 21.04 -20.97 2.29
C ARG A 213 20.13 -20.06 3.09
N GLN A 214 20.32 -20.01 4.41
CA GLN A 214 19.61 -19.09 5.30
C GLN A 214 19.87 -17.63 4.90
N THR A 215 21.11 -17.29 4.57
CA THR A 215 21.47 -15.96 4.06
C THR A 215 20.73 -15.60 2.76
N MET A 216 20.61 -16.53 1.80
CA MET A 216 19.85 -16.28 0.56
C MET A 216 18.35 -16.12 0.82
N PHE A 217 17.81 -16.85 1.79
CA PHE A 217 16.43 -16.72 2.23
C PHE A 217 16.15 -15.38 2.96
N GLU A 218 17.11 -14.87 3.72
CA GLU A 218 17.00 -13.53 4.32
C GLU A 218 17.05 -12.42 3.27
N LEU A 219 17.92 -12.55 2.27
CA LEU A 219 17.94 -11.65 1.12
C LEU A 219 16.64 -11.68 0.31
N SER A 220 16.01 -12.84 0.17
CA SER A 220 14.74 -12.97 -0.53
C SER A 220 13.62 -12.28 0.24
N LYS A 221 13.55 -12.45 1.56
CA LYS A 221 12.61 -11.71 2.42
C LYS A 221 12.83 -10.20 2.36
N MET A 222 14.08 -9.76 2.37
CA MET A 222 14.41 -8.35 2.22
C MET A 222 13.93 -7.80 0.87
N PHE A 223 14.14 -8.54 -0.23
CA PHE A 223 13.65 -8.16 -1.55
C PHE A 223 12.11 -8.05 -1.60
N LEU A 224 11.40 -9.04 -1.06
CA LEU A 224 9.93 -9.03 -0.99
C LEU A 224 9.41 -7.87 -0.16
N LEU A 225 10.03 -7.60 0.99
CA LEU A 225 9.72 -6.45 1.83
C LEU A 225 9.92 -5.15 1.07
N CYS A 226 11.04 -5.00 0.36
CA CYS A 226 11.28 -3.83 -0.48
C CYS A 226 10.18 -3.66 -1.53
N LEU A 227 9.79 -4.71 -2.24
CA LEU A 227 8.72 -4.65 -3.25
C LEU A 227 7.36 -4.23 -2.68
N ASN A 228 7.02 -4.69 -1.47
CA ASN A 228 5.74 -4.34 -0.84
C ASN A 228 5.63 -2.85 -0.48
N TYR A 229 6.74 -2.16 -0.26
CA TYR A 229 6.78 -0.73 0.07
C TYR A 229 7.35 0.14 -1.07
N TRP A 230 7.75 -0.47 -2.18
CA TRP A 230 8.32 0.26 -3.30
C TRP A 230 7.25 1.08 -4.03
N LYS A 231 7.53 2.36 -4.29
CA LYS A 231 6.68 3.19 -5.15
C LYS A 231 6.97 2.85 -6.61
N LEU A 232 6.00 2.27 -7.31
CA LEU A 232 6.12 1.97 -8.73
C LEU A 232 6.15 3.26 -9.57
N GLU A 233 6.81 3.19 -10.73
CA GLU A 233 6.79 4.27 -11.72
C GLU A 233 5.35 4.59 -12.16
N THR A 234 5.08 5.87 -12.42
CA THR A 234 3.77 6.27 -12.95
C THR A 234 3.58 5.79 -14.39
N PRO A 235 2.33 5.67 -14.88
CA PRO A 235 2.08 5.31 -16.28
C PRO A 235 2.78 6.25 -17.26
N THR A 236 2.88 7.55 -16.95
CA THR A 236 3.62 8.52 -17.77
C THR A 236 5.12 8.21 -17.83
N GLN A 237 5.75 7.92 -16.68
CA GLN A 237 7.16 7.51 -16.63
C GLN A 237 7.41 6.22 -17.41
N TYR A 238 6.50 5.25 -17.29
CA TYR A 238 6.58 4.00 -18.03
C TYR A 238 6.48 4.20 -19.55
N ARG A 239 5.55 5.06 -20.00
CA ARG A 239 5.40 5.44 -21.43
C ARG A 239 6.64 6.12 -21.98
N GLN A 240 7.26 7.02 -21.21
CA GLN A 240 8.48 7.71 -21.65
C GLN A 240 9.65 6.75 -21.85
N ARG A 241 9.73 5.69 -21.03
CA ARG A 241 10.74 4.64 -21.14
C ARG A 241 10.46 3.65 -22.27
N THR A 242 9.20 3.32 -22.50
CA THR A 242 8.78 2.26 -23.43
C THR A 242 8.29 2.89 -24.74
N GLN A 243 9.15 2.94 -25.77
CA GLN A 243 8.80 3.52 -27.08
C GLN A 243 7.70 2.76 -27.86
N LYS A 244 7.20 1.63 -27.34
CA LYS A 244 6.25 0.73 -28.01
C LYS A 244 4.93 0.66 -27.25
N ASP A 245 3.82 0.94 -27.94
CA ASP A 245 2.50 1.18 -27.34
C ASP A 245 1.76 -0.10 -26.87
N ASP A 246 2.18 -1.26 -27.38
CA ASP A 246 1.44 -2.54 -27.25
C ASP A 246 1.19 -3.02 -25.79
N GLY A 247 1.90 -2.48 -24.80
CA GLY A 247 1.76 -2.86 -23.37
C GLY A 247 1.29 -1.74 -22.43
N THR A 248 1.08 -0.51 -22.95
CA THR A 248 0.84 0.68 -22.14
C THR A 248 -0.47 0.61 -21.36
N ALA A 249 -1.54 0.13 -22.01
CA ALA A 249 -2.86 0.02 -21.40
C ALA A 249 -2.89 -1.03 -20.27
N LEU A 250 -2.27 -2.19 -20.51
CA LEU A 250 -2.14 -3.25 -19.50
C LEU A 250 -1.34 -2.75 -18.29
N GLN A 251 -0.22 -2.07 -18.52
CA GLN A 251 0.60 -1.53 -17.45
C GLN A 251 -0.11 -0.41 -16.66
N SER A 252 -0.87 0.44 -17.35
CA SER A 252 -1.69 1.46 -16.69
C SER A 252 -2.76 0.82 -15.80
N GLY A 253 -3.38 -0.28 -16.26
CA GLY A 253 -4.30 -1.10 -15.46
C GLY A 253 -3.63 -1.71 -14.24
N LEU A 254 -2.45 -2.32 -14.39
CA LEU A 254 -1.68 -2.88 -13.27
C LEU A 254 -1.29 -1.81 -12.24
N HIS A 255 -0.88 -0.63 -12.69
CA HIS A 255 -0.55 0.50 -11.81
C HIS A 255 -1.79 0.97 -11.03
N GLN A 256 -2.95 1.09 -11.70
CA GLN A 256 -4.20 1.46 -11.06
C GLN A 256 -4.63 0.44 -9.99
N VAL A 257 -4.58 -0.85 -10.31
CA VAL A 257 -4.90 -1.94 -9.38
C VAL A 257 -3.95 -1.92 -8.19
N TRP A 258 -2.65 -1.73 -8.43
CA TRP A 258 -1.64 -1.62 -7.38
C TRP A 258 -1.90 -0.43 -6.45
N LEU A 259 -2.27 0.74 -6.99
CA LEU A 259 -2.65 1.90 -6.18
C LEU A 259 -3.85 1.60 -5.27
N CYS A 260 -4.92 1.01 -5.83
CA CYS A 260 -6.17 0.75 -5.13
C CYS A 260 -6.03 -0.29 -4.00
N TYR A 261 -5.29 -1.38 -4.24
CA TYR A 261 -5.27 -2.52 -3.33
C TYR A 261 -3.99 -2.65 -2.50
N CYS A 262 -2.88 -2.03 -2.93
CA CYS A 262 -1.58 -2.21 -2.29
C CYS A 262 -1.02 -0.91 -1.74
N HIS A 263 -0.87 0.15 -2.55
CA HIS A 263 -0.14 1.36 -2.16
C HIS A 263 -0.95 2.33 -1.30
N VAL A 264 -2.13 2.75 -1.75
CA VAL A 264 -2.95 3.72 -1.01
C VAL A 264 -3.44 3.14 0.33
N PRO A 265 -3.87 1.86 0.41
CA PRO A 265 -4.25 1.26 1.69
C PRO A 265 -3.14 1.23 2.76
N GLN A 266 -1.87 1.49 2.40
CA GLN A 266 -0.80 1.60 3.40
C GLN A 266 -0.94 2.84 4.27
N SER A 267 -1.35 3.97 3.68
CA SER A 267 -1.61 5.21 4.41
C SER A 267 -3.09 5.41 4.74
N ASN A 268 -3.98 4.69 4.06
CA ASN A 268 -5.43 4.81 4.15
C ASN A 268 -6.07 3.47 4.55
N ASP A 269 -5.86 3.07 5.81
CA ASP A 269 -6.29 1.76 6.35
C ASP A 269 -7.80 1.48 6.35
N SER A 270 -8.64 2.45 5.98
CA SER A 270 -10.07 2.18 5.76
C SER A 270 -10.32 1.36 4.50
N LEU A 271 -9.37 1.34 3.55
CA LEU A 271 -9.44 0.56 2.32
C LEU A 271 -8.91 -0.86 2.52
N PRO A 272 -9.43 -1.87 1.81
CA PRO A 272 -8.87 -3.22 1.82
C PRO A 272 -7.39 -3.22 1.40
N ARG A 273 -6.52 -3.72 2.27
CA ARG A 273 -5.07 -3.77 2.05
C ARG A 273 -4.62 -5.18 1.68
N TYR A 274 -3.81 -5.25 0.62
CA TYR A 274 -3.13 -6.44 0.16
C TYR A 274 -1.63 -6.16 -0.02
N GLU A 275 -0.81 -7.20 0.07
CA GLU A 275 0.62 -7.09 -0.24
C GLU A 275 0.86 -7.25 -1.74
N THR A 276 1.68 -6.36 -2.32
CA THR A 276 2.06 -6.40 -3.75
C THR A 276 2.54 -7.80 -4.14
N THR A 277 3.39 -8.40 -3.32
CA THR A 277 4.01 -9.70 -3.62
C THR A 277 3.03 -10.89 -3.51
N GLN A 278 1.87 -10.70 -2.89
CA GLN A 278 0.88 -11.75 -2.68
C GLN A 278 -0.21 -11.78 -3.74
N VAL A 279 -0.54 -10.62 -4.32
CA VAL A 279 -1.64 -10.48 -5.29
C VAL A 279 -1.18 -10.38 -6.73
N PHE A 280 0.08 -10.01 -6.97
CA PHE A 280 0.68 -9.99 -8.31
C PHE A 280 1.68 -11.13 -8.48
N GLY A 281 1.96 -11.49 -9.73
CA GLY A 281 2.88 -12.55 -10.11
C GLY A 281 3.95 -12.08 -11.09
N ARG A 282 4.36 -13.01 -11.96
CA ARG A 282 5.45 -12.84 -12.91
C ARG A 282 5.24 -11.65 -13.85
N SER A 283 4.01 -11.40 -14.27
CA SER A 283 3.68 -10.38 -15.29
C SER A 283 3.99 -8.98 -14.79
N LEU A 284 3.54 -8.60 -13.58
CA LEU A 284 3.91 -7.32 -12.99
C LEU A 284 5.42 -7.24 -12.77
N LEU A 285 6.02 -8.32 -12.27
CA LEU A 285 7.43 -8.35 -11.93
C LEU A 285 8.31 -8.09 -13.16
N LYS A 286 7.97 -8.69 -14.32
CA LYS A 286 8.61 -8.38 -15.62
C LYS A 286 8.54 -6.89 -15.99
N SER A 287 7.45 -6.20 -15.68
CA SER A 287 7.32 -4.78 -16.04
C SER A 287 8.18 -3.84 -15.18
N ILE A 288 8.36 -4.18 -13.89
CA ILE A 288 8.98 -3.27 -12.91
C ILE A 288 10.42 -3.63 -12.56
N PHE A 289 10.83 -4.89 -12.70
CA PHE A 289 12.02 -5.42 -12.04
C PHE A 289 13.32 -4.70 -12.43
N ILE A 290 13.54 -4.38 -13.72
CA ILE A 290 14.77 -3.70 -14.14
C ILE A 290 14.93 -2.35 -13.43
N VAL A 291 13.85 -1.58 -13.36
CA VAL A 291 13.87 -0.26 -12.70
C VAL A 291 14.01 -0.43 -11.20
N THR A 292 13.21 -1.29 -10.59
CA THR A 292 13.26 -1.54 -9.15
C THR A 292 14.63 -2.05 -8.71
N ARG A 293 15.24 -2.97 -9.47
CA ARG A 293 16.60 -3.47 -9.23
C ARG A 293 17.61 -2.33 -9.20
N ARG A 294 17.62 -1.47 -10.22
CA ARG A 294 18.54 -0.32 -10.30
C ARG A 294 18.34 0.62 -9.12
N GLN A 295 17.08 0.96 -8.81
CA GLN A 295 16.76 1.90 -7.74
C GLN A 295 17.07 1.31 -6.35
N LEU A 296 16.85 0.02 -6.12
CA LEU A 296 17.19 -0.65 -4.86
C LEU A 296 18.69 -0.67 -4.62
N LEU A 297 19.49 -1.06 -5.62
CA LEU A 297 20.94 -1.07 -5.50
C LEU A 297 21.49 0.33 -5.24
N GLU A 298 20.95 1.35 -5.92
CA GLU A 298 21.34 2.73 -5.69
C GLU A 298 20.94 3.21 -4.29
N LYS A 299 19.72 2.89 -3.83
CA LYS A 299 19.27 3.22 -2.47
C LYS A 299 20.17 2.58 -1.42
N PHE A 300 20.47 1.29 -1.54
CA PHE A 300 21.37 0.62 -0.61
C PHE A 300 22.81 1.16 -0.67
N ARG A 301 23.27 1.65 -1.82
CA ARG A 301 24.56 2.32 -1.96
C ARG A 301 24.60 3.65 -1.18
N VAL A 302 23.54 4.44 -1.30
CA VAL A 302 23.40 5.75 -0.61
C VAL A 302 23.17 5.58 0.89
N GLU A 303 22.32 4.63 1.29
CA GLU A 303 21.95 4.42 2.69
C GLU A 303 22.82 3.40 3.42
N LYS A 304 23.91 2.94 2.79
CA LYS A 304 24.80 1.91 3.35
C LYS A 304 25.26 2.24 4.77
N ASP A 305 25.39 3.52 5.12
CA ASP A 305 25.89 3.97 6.42
C ASP A 305 24.88 3.92 7.55
N LYS A 306 23.59 3.75 7.23
CA LYS A 306 22.52 3.53 8.20
C LYS A 306 22.32 2.05 8.53
N LEU A 307 22.86 1.16 7.70
CA LEU A 307 22.72 -0.29 7.85
C LEU A 307 23.68 -0.81 8.92
N LEU A 308 23.21 -1.79 9.70
CA LEU A 308 24.09 -2.55 10.59
C LEU A 308 25.26 -3.18 9.80
N PRO A 309 26.48 -3.24 10.35
CA PRO A 309 27.68 -3.71 9.63
C PRO A 309 27.51 -5.08 8.95
N GLU A 310 26.83 -6.00 9.62
CA GLU A 310 26.55 -7.35 9.13
C GLU A 310 25.62 -7.32 7.91
N LYS A 311 24.50 -6.57 8.01
CA LYS A 311 23.54 -6.37 6.91
C LYS A 311 24.16 -5.63 5.73
N ARG A 312 24.94 -4.58 6.01
CA ARG A 312 25.67 -3.80 5.00
C ARG A 312 26.57 -4.70 4.17
N THR A 313 27.37 -5.52 4.82
CA THR A 313 28.28 -6.46 4.13
C THR A 313 27.50 -7.38 3.21
N LEU A 314 26.40 -7.97 3.71
CA LEU A 314 25.57 -8.88 2.96
C LEU A 314 24.93 -8.22 1.72
N ILE A 315 24.35 -7.04 1.91
CA ILE A 315 23.69 -6.26 0.85
C ILE A 315 24.68 -5.83 -0.23
N LEU A 316 25.90 -5.42 0.14
CA LEU A 316 26.88 -4.96 -0.86
C LEU A 316 27.52 -6.11 -1.65
N THR A 317 27.62 -7.30 -1.07
CA THR A 317 28.39 -8.41 -1.67
C THR A 317 27.51 -9.48 -2.33
N HIS A 318 26.40 -9.87 -1.72
CA HIS A 318 25.58 -10.99 -2.18
C HIS A 318 24.34 -10.53 -2.94
N PHE A 319 23.73 -9.42 -2.53
CA PHE A 319 22.45 -8.96 -3.09
C PHE A 319 22.50 -8.60 -4.58
N PRO A 320 23.54 -7.95 -5.14
CA PRO A 320 23.61 -7.68 -6.57
C PRO A 320 23.59 -8.96 -7.41
N LYS A 321 24.30 -10.00 -6.94
CA LYS A 321 24.34 -11.32 -7.58
C LYS A 321 23.00 -12.05 -7.44
N PHE A 322 22.38 -11.99 -6.26
CA PHE A 322 21.03 -12.50 -6.03
C PHE A 322 20.03 -11.92 -7.04
N LEU A 323 20.04 -10.59 -7.22
CA LEU A 323 19.15 -9.92 -8.17
C LEU A 323 19.49 -10.26 -9.63
N SER A 324 20.76 -10.43 -10.00
CA SER A 324 21.13 -10.92 -11.35
C SER A 324 20.52 -12.29 -11.63
N MET A 325 20.69 -13.24 -10.70
CA MET A 325 20.20 -14.61 -10.88
C MET A 325 18.67 -14.65 -10.90
N LEU A 326 18.00 -13.81 -10.10
CA LEU A 326 16.54 -13.70 -10.12
C LEU A 326 16.03 -13.08 -11.44
N GLU A 327 16.78 -12.12 -12.01
CA GLU A 327 16.44 -11.51 -13.31
C GLU A 327 16.33 -12.57 -14.41
N GLU A 328 17.31 -13.48 -14.49
CA GLU A 328 17.33 -14.57 -15.47
C GLU A 328 16.06 -15.43 -15.38
N GLU A 329 15.59 -15.73 -14.18
CA GLU A 329 14.39 -16.55 -13.97
C GLU A 329 13.09 -15.75 -14.19
N ILE A 330 13.09 -14.43 -13.96
CA ILE A 330 11.94 -13.57 -14.26
C ILE A 330 11.70 -13.53 -15.78
N TYR A 331 12.73 -13.28 -16.58
CA TYR A 331 12.60 -13.09 -18.03
C TYR A 331 12.77 -14.38 -18.84
N GLY A 332 13.46 -15.40 -18.31
CA GLY A 332 13.71 -16.66 -19.01
C GLY A 332 12.44 -17.46 -19.27
N GLU A 333 12.09 -17.69 -20.53
CA GLU A 333 10.82 -18.32 -20.92
C GLU A 333 10.61 -19.70 -20.28
N ASN A 334 11.69 -20.47 -20.11
CA ASN A 334 11.68 -21.84 -19.57
C ASN A 334 11.92 -21.94 -18.06
N SER A 335 11.75 -20.84 -17.31
CA SER A 335 11.99 -20.85 -15.87
C SER A 335 10.91 -21.64 -15.13
N PRO A 336 11.27 -22.73 -14.38
CA PRO A 336 10.29 -23.59 -13.72
C PRO A 336 9.70 -22.97 -12.43
N ILE A 337 10.29 -21.89 -11.90
CA ILE A 337 9.91 -21.32 -10.60
C ILE A 337 8.50 -20.70 -10.62
N TRP A 338 7.95 -20.47 -11.81
CA TRP A 338 6.63 -19.87 -12.04
C TRP A 338 5.56 -20.91 -12.37
N GLU A 339 5.88 -22.20 -12.33
CA GLU A 339 4.90 -23.27 -12.49
C GLU A 339 4.14 -23.50 -11.19
N ALA A 340 2.83 -23.79 -11.30
CA ALA A 340 1.96 -23.95 -10.14
C ALA A 340 2.28 -25.22 -9.31
N ASP A 341 2.85 -26.23 -9.96
CA ASP A 341 3.24 -27.53 -9.41
C ASP A 341 4.76 -27.65 -9.21
N PHE A 342 5.47 -26.53 -9.08
CA PHE A 342 6.91 -26.53 -8.86
C PHE A 342 7.32 -27.47 -7.72
N THR A 343 8.20 -28.41 -8.05
CA THR A 343 8.89 -29.29 -7.10
C THR A 343 10.39 -29.20 -7.33
N VAL A 344 11.17 -29.19 -6.25
CA VAL A 344 12.63 -29.26 -6.36
C VAL A 344 12.99 -30.64 -6.96
N PRO A 345 13.76 -30.71 -8.06
CA PRO A 345 14.27 -31.98 -8.54
C PRO A 345 15.03 -32.63 -7.39
N ALA A 346 14.68 -33.86 -7.04
CA ALA A 346 15.47 -34.64 -6.10
C ALA A 346 16.91 -34.61 -6.64
N SER A 347 17.84 -34.03 -5.88
CA SER A 347 19.25 -34.06 -6.26
C SER A 347 19.61 -35.52 -6.43
N ASP A 348 19.93 -35.95 -7.65
CA ASP A 348 20.34 -37.32 -7.95
C ASP A 348 21.51 -37.66 -7.01
N GLY A 349 21.18 -38.36 -5.94
CA GLY A 349 22.14 -38.96 -5.05
C GLY A 349 22.81 -40.06 -5.84
N THR A 350 24.08 -39.85 -6.17
CA THR A 350 24.98 -40.82 -6.75
C THR A 350 24.93 -42.15 -5.98
N GLN A 351 24.04 -43.07 -6.36
CA GLN A 351 24.20 -44.49 -6.06
C GLN A 351 25.00 -45.13 -7.19
N LEU A 352 26.32 -45.10 -7.00
CA LEU A 352 27.22 -46.00 -7.68
C LEU A 352 26.96 -47.43 -7.18
N GLY A 353 26.28 -48.21 -8.04
CA GLY A 353 26.53 -49.63 -8.28
C GLY A 353 26.16 -50.63 -7.21
N HIS A 354 25.17 -51.48 -7.50
CA HIS A 354 25.43 -52.91 -7.70
C HIS A 354 24.40 -53.52 -8.68
N GLN A 355 24.94 -54.32 -9.59
CA GLN A 355 24.26 -54.99 -10.69
C GLN A 355 23.44 -56.22 -10.24
N THR A 356 22.29 -56.37 -10.89
CA THR A 356 21.75 -57.61 -11.52
C THR A 356 21.49 -58.83 -10.63
N VAL A 357 20.22 -59.21 -10.44
CA VAL A 357 19.70 -60.57 -10.70
C VAL A 357 18.20 -60.53 -11.10
N ILE A 358 17.94 -60.72 -12.40
CA ILE A 358 16.98 -61.65 -13.05
C ILE A 358 15.55 -61.79 -12.44
N SER A 359 14.53 -61.39 -13.22
CA SER A 359 13.13 -61.87 -13.12
C SER A 359 12.94 -63.28 -13.70
N PRO A 360 11.85 -63.99 -13.38
CA PRO A 360 10.78 -64.00 -14.39
C PRO A 360 9.32 -64.02 -13.87
N ALA A 361 8.48 -63.36 -14.68
CA ALA A 361 7.15 -63.72 -15.16
C ALA A 361 5.94 -63.91 -14.20
N ALA A 362 5.04 -62.92 -14.27
CA ALA A 362 3.59 -62.93 -14.54
C ALA A 362 2.73 -64.17 -14.19
N VAL A 363 1.61 -63.93 -13.48
CA VAL A 363 0.25 -64.27 -13.93
C VAL A 363 -0.83 -63.45 -13.19
N SER A 364 -1.92 -63.23 -13.93
CA SER A 364 -3.13 -62.44 -13.71
C SER A 364 -4.06 -62.92 -12.57
N GLY A 365 -4.84 -61.99 -12.00
CA GLY A 365 -6.10 -62.32 -11.29
C GLY A 365 -6.54 -61.35 -10.18
N SER A 366 -7.28 -60.30 -10.53
CA SER A 366 -8.29 -59.67 -9.63
C SER A 366 -9.51 -60.62 -9.52
N PRO A 367 -10.44 -60.53 -8.52
CA PRO A 367 -10.90 -59.28 -7.89
C PRO A 367 -11.40 -59.35 -6.41
N ALA A 368 -11.86 -58.18 -5.95
CA ALA A 368 -13.00 -57.91 -5.04
C ALA A 368 -12.74 -57.56 -3.57
N LEU A 369 -13.14 -56.33 -3.24
CA LEU A 369 -13.48 -55.80 -1.90
C LEU A 369 -14.72 -56.52 -1.34
N PRO A 370 -14.99 -56.45 -0.02
CA PRO A 370 -15.84 -55.34 0.43
C PRO A 370 -15.41 -54.64 1.72
N LYS A 371 -15.98 -53.44 1.84
CA LYS A 371 -15.95 -52.46 2.93
C LYS A 371 -16.52 -52.98 4.26
N GLY A 372 -16.11 -52.29 5.32
CA GLY A 372 -16.79 -52.15 6.61
C GLY A 372 -15.72 -52.08 7.70
N LEU A 373 -15.50 -50.97 8.40
CA LEU A 373 -16.38 -50.50 9.47
C LEU A 373 -16.13 -49.00 9.78
N SER A 374 -17.23 -48.26 9.92
CA SER A 374 -17.37 -47.09 10.81
C SER A 374 -17.18 -47.55 12.28
N GLY A 375 -16.78 -46.79 13.28
CA GLY A 375 -16.49 -45.37 13.49
C GLY A 375 -16.36 -45.14 15.01
N VAL A 376 -16.28 -43.85 15.40
CA VAL A 376 -16.71 -43.27 16.69
C VAL A 376 -15.70 -43.20 17.85
N SER A 377 -15.25 -41.94 18.11
CA SER A 377 -15.13 -41.22 19.41
C SER A 377 -14.26 -41.78 20.56
N ALA A 378 -13.76 -41.03 21.55
CA ALA A 378 -13.59 -39.61 21.88
C ALA A 378 -12.76 -39.54 23.19
N VAL A 379 -12.24 -38.35 23.50
CA VAL A 379 -11.90 -37.75 24.83
C VAL A 379 -11.09 -38.51 25.89
N GLY A 380 -10.13 -37.80 26.50
CA GLY A 380 -9.50 -38.20 27.77
C GLY A 380 -8.42 -37.21 28.24
N ASN A 381 -8.77 -36.39 29.23
CA ASN A 381 -7.93 -35.43 29.96
C ASN A 381 -7.20 -36.13 31.13
N VAL A 382 -6.03 -35.62 31.57
CA VAL A 382 -5.53 -35.46 32.96
C VAL A 382 -3.98 -35.45 33.05
N GLU A 383 -3.50 -34.47 33.81
CA GLU A 383 -2.12 -34.20 34.27
C GLU A 383 -1.50 -35.30 35.15
N SER A 384 -0.16 -35.39 35.18
CA SER A 384 0.62 -35.43 36.44
C SER A 384 2.11 -35.22 36.17
N GLY A 385 2.78 -34.45 37.02
CA GLY A 385 4.14 -33.91 36.83
C GLY A 385 5.31 -34.76 37.31
N GLY A 386 6.51 -34.21 37.14
CA GLY A 386 7.74 -34.70 37.79
C GLY A 386 9.06 -34.22 37.15
N ALA A 387 9.73 -33.31 37.87
CA ALA A 387 11.19 -33.10 37.98
C ALA A 387 12.00 -32.45 36.82
N GLU A 388 12.45 -31.22 37.10
CA GLU A 388 13.68 -30.53 36.63
C GLU A 388 14.95 -31.25 37.18
N PRO A 389 16.15 -31.16 36.53
CA PRO A 389 16.98 -29.95 36.65
C PRO A 389 17.91 -29.55 35.47
N HIS A 390 17.99 -28.22 35.29
CA HIS A 390 19.19 -27.38 35.07
C HIS A 390 19.93 -27.28 33.71
N THR A 391 20.27 -26.00 33.44
CA THR A 391 21.38 -25.39 32.69
C THR A 391 21.26 -25.18 31.17
N GLY A 392 21.34 -23.91 30.77
CA GLY A 392 21.68 -23.50 29.40
C GLY A 392 21.12 -22.14 29.01
N GLU A 393 21.96 -21.10 29.08
CA GLU A 393 21.73 -19.77 28.51
C GLU A 393 21.07 -19.83 27.12
N LYS A 394 19.83 -19.34 27.00
CA LYS A 394 19.27 -18.98 25.70
C LYS A 394 19.80 -17.60 25.29
N ARG A 395 20.84 -17.62 24.46
CA ARG A 395 21.23 -16.50 23.62
C ARG A 395 20.00 -15.95 22.90
N LYS A 396 19.83 -14.65 23.10
CA LYS A 396 18.89 -13.74 22.45
C LYS A 396 18.92 -13.97 20.93
N ILE A 397 17.76 -14.30 20.38
CA ILE A 397 17.52 -14.43 18.94
C ILE A 397 17.77 -13.07 18.29
N SER A 398 18.55 -13.08 17.22
CA SER A 398 18.99 -11.91 16.47
C SER A 398 17.82 -11.17 15.83
N GLU A 399 17.84 -9.85 15.93
CA GLU A 399 16.79 -8.92 15.54
C GLU A 399 16.46 -9.00 14.04
N ALA A 400 15.21 -9.39 13.74
CA ALA A 400 14.67 -9.35 12.39
C ALA A 400 14.69 -7.90 11.84
N LEU A 401 14.97 -7.75 10.54
CA LEU A 401 14.87 -6.48 9.80
C LEU A 401 13.54 -5.78 10.07
N THR A 402 13.60 -4.57 10.62
CA THR A 402 12.44 -3.76 10.96
C THR A 402 11.97 -2.95 9.75
N LEU A 403 10.64 -2.73 9.68
CA LEU A 403 9.94 -1.95 8.67
C LEU A 403 10.57 -0.56 8.39
N GLU A 404 11.24 0.01 9.40
CA GLU A 404 11.87 1.32 9.36
C GLU A 404 13.07 1.38 8.39
N ASP A 405 13.78 0.27 8.17
CA ASP A 405 14.95 0.21 7.29
C ASP A 405 14.56 0.35 5.79
N CYS A 406 13.29 0.07 5.43
CA CYS A 406 12.82 0.11 4.05
C CYS A 406 12.06 1.40 3.68
N GLN A 407 11.56 2.17 4.65
CA GLN A 407 10.54 3.21 4.44
C GLN A 407 11.02 4.60 4.01
N ALA A 408 12.32 4.85 3.81
CA ALA A 408 12.78 6.15 3.30
C ALA A 408 12.43 6.32 1.80
N ASN A 409 11.36 7.07 1.50
CA ASN A 409 10.93 7.45 0.13
C ASN A 409 11.76 8.63 -0.39
N PRO A 410 12.28 8.59 -1.64
CA PRO A 410 12.76 9.78 -2.32
C PRO A 410 11.66 10.40 -3.19
N CYS A 411 11.25 11.61 -2.85
CA CYS A 411 10.70 12.56 -3.82
C CYS A 411 11.60 13.81 -3.78
N ASP A 412 12.58 13.89 -4.68
CA ASP A 412 13.00 15.16 -5.27
C ASP A 412 13.95 14.86 -6.44
N GLY A 413 13.43 14.92 -7.66
CA GLY A 413 14.23 14.93 -8.87
C GLY A 413 14.74 16.35 -9.10
N ARG A 414 15.92 16.69 -8.57
CA ARG A 414 16.66 17.88 -9.01
C ARG A 414 17.66 17.46 -10.08
N HIS A 415 17.39 17.88 -11.31
CA HIS A 415 18.37 17.86 -12.39
C HIS A 415 19.57 18.74 -12.02
N PRO A 416 20.81 18.31 -12.26
CA PRO A 416 21.95 19.22 -12.26
C PRO A 416 21.97 19.97 -13.60
N ASP A 417 21.75 21.29 -13.55
CA ASP A 417 22.07 22.16 -14.68
C ASP A 417 23.58 22.14 -14.92
N GLY A 418 23.93 21.80 -16.17
CA GLY A 418 25.28 21.78 -16.67
C GLY A 418 25.83 23.19 -16.89
N ALA A 419 27.12 23.33 -16.66
CA ALA A 419 27.91 24.50 -16.96
C ALA A 419 27.81 24.90 -18.45
N GLY A 420 27.62 26.19 -18.68
CA GLY A 420 27.78 26.92 -19.92
C GLY A 420 27.94 28.40 -19.60
#